data_AF-J1ERC9-F1
#
_entry.id   AF-J1ERC9-F1
#
_cell.length_a   1.000
_cell.length_b   1.000
_cell.length_c   1.000
_cell.angle_alpha   90.00
_cell.angle_beta   90.00
_cell.angle_gamma   90.00
#
_symmetry.space_group_name_H-M   'P 1'
#
loop_
_entity.id
_entity.type
_entity.pdbx_description
1 polymer ?
#
loop_
_entity_poly.entity_id
_entity_poly.type
_entity_poly.pdbx_seq_one_letter_code
_entity_poly.pdbx_strand_id
1 'polypeptide(L)'
;MEPAIHFLTRLFDVSREPENPINPIRGHSLLEWLRTRVPAHLDMTDADAEDWGWYAHVSWEGRTYMVGAAANESEDGKHEWVLSLTKHRSLKERVLGKAKMAGASDPCFGFFHGLIAQEPAFEKVSVEGAK
;
A
#
# COMPACT_ATOMS: atom_id res chain seq x y z
N MET A 1 -4.76 6.41 -13.62
CA MET A 1 -4.11 5.27 -12.95
C MET A 1 -3.85 5.72 -11.53
N GLU A 2 -4.09 4.86 -10.55
CA GLU A 2 -3.80 5.21 -9.15
C GLU A 2 -2.31 5.04 -8.92
N PRO A 3 -1.66 5.95 -8.16
CA PRO A 3 -0.22 5.89 -7.98
C PRO A 3 0.16 4.67 -7.13
N ALA A 4 1.27 4.04 -7.49
CA ALA A 4 1.80 2.87 -6.80
C ALA A 4 3.30 3.03 -6.56
N ILE A 5 3.79 2.42 -5.49
CA ILE A 5 5.20 2.42 -5.09
C ILE A 5 5.73 1.01 -5.29
N HIS A 6 6.77 0.89 -6.10
CA HIS A 6 7.44 -0.37 -6.39
C HIS A 6 8.80 -0.40 -5.70
N PHE A 7 9.15 -1.52 -5.08
CA PHE A 7 10.45 -1.70 -4.45
C PHE A 7 10.79 -3.19 -4.35
N LEU A 8 12.08 -3.47 -4.16
CA LEU A 8 12.59 -4.82 -3.94
C LEU A 8 13.05 -4.98 -2.51
N THR A 9 12.73 -6.10 -1.87
CA THR A 9 13.27 -6.40 -0.54
C THR A 9 13.28 -7.89 -0.21
N ARG A 10 14.17 -8.28 0.71
CA ARG A 10 14.20 -9.58 1.37
C ARG A 10 13.68 -9.54 2.82
N LEU A 11 13.18 -8.38 3.26
CA LEU A 11 12.84 -8.15 4.67
C LEU A 11 11.69 -9.04 5.15
N PHE A 12 10.80 -9.41 4.24
CA PHE A 12 9.58 -10.15 4.53
C PHE A 12 9.71 -11.61 4.13
N ASP A 13 9.35 -12.51 5.04
CA ASP A 13 9.25 -13.95 4.77
C ASP A 13 7.83 -14.28 4.30
N VAL A 14 7.62 -14.24 2.98
CA VAL A 14 6.31 -14.46 2.35
C VAL A 14 5.75 -15.87 2.59
N SER A 15 6.62 -16.84 2.92
CA SER A 15 6.22 -18.22 3.21
C SER A 15 5.49 -18.37 4.55
N ARG A 16 5.64 -17.37 5.43
CA ARG A 16 5.03 -17.32 6.76
C ARG A 16 3.83 -16.39 6.85
N GLU A 17 3.48 -15.72 5.75
CA GLU A 17 2.27 -14.92 5.68
C GLU A 17 1.02 -15.81 5.78
N PRO A 18 -0.10 -15.28 6.33
CA PRO A 18 -1.39 -15.93 6.18
C PRO A 18 -1.69 -16.14 4.68
N GLU A 19 -2.39 -17.23 4.37
CA GLU A 19 -2.87 -17.47 3.02
C GLU A 19 -4.03 -16.53 2.70
N ASN A 20 -3.97 -15.87 1.54
CA ASN A 20 -5.09 -15.08 1.05
C ASN A 20 -6.21 -16.04 0.58
N PRO A 21 -7.40 -16.00 1.20
CA PRO A 21 -8.48 -16.94 0.90
C PRO A 21 -9.19 -16.71 -0.44
N ILE A 22 -8.89 -15.60 -1.15
CA ILE A 22 -9.53 -15.22 -2.41
C ILE A 22 -8.63 -15.57 -3.60
N ASN A 23 -7.37 -15.12 -3.57
CA ASN A 23 -6.36 -15.40 -4.59
C ASN A 23 -4.99 -15.47 -3.88
N PRO A 24 -4.16 -16.51 -4.05
CA PRO A 24 -2.92 -16.72 -3.29
C PRO A 24 -1.79 -15.70 -3.60
N ILE A 25 -2.08 -14.41 -3.44
CA ILE A 25 -1.16 -13.29 -3.58
C ILE A 25 -0.70 -12.87 -2.18
N ARG A 26 0.61 -12.67 -2.04
CA ARG A 26 1.29 -12.22 -0.81
C ARG A 26 1.23 -10.70 -0.69
N GLY A 27 1.40 -10.16 0.52
CA GLY A 27 1.23 -8.72 0.75
C GLY A 27 0.99 -8.35 2.21
N HIS A 28 0.54 -9.30 3.03
CA HIS A 28 0.08 -9.08 4.40
C HIS A 28 1.19 -8.51 5.29
N SER A 29 2.40 -9.06 5.21
CA SER A 29 3.51 -8.66 6.09
C SER A 29 3.94 -7.21 5.88
N LEU A 30 3.79 -6.67 4.67
CA LEU A 30 4.08 -5.26 4.40
C LEU A 30 3.09 -4.34 5.10
N LEU A 31 1.79 -4.69 5.10
CA LEU A 31 0.76 -3.91 5.78
C LEU A 31 0.94 -3.94 7.29
N GLU A 32 1.29 -5.09 7.86
CA GLU A 32 1.61 -5.20 9.28
C GLU A 32 2.85 -4.37 9.64
N TRP A 33 3.90 -4.40 8.81
CA TRP A 33 5.09 -3.58 9.00
C TRP A 33 4.80 -2.07 8.93
N LEU A 34 3.90 -1.67 8.04
CA LEU A 34 3.43 -0.28 7.94
C LEU A 34 2.65 0.12 9.18
N ARG A 35 1.78 -0.75 9.67
CA ARG A 35 0.96 -0.49 10.85
C ARG A 35 1.80 -0.24 12.12
N THR A 36 2.98 -0.85 12.23
CA THR A 36 3.91 -0.54 13.35
C THR A 36 4.63 0.81 13.21
N ARG A 37 4.53 1.48 12.06
CA ARG A 37 5.23 2.74 11.73
C ARG A 37 4.28 3.92 11.53
N VAL A 38 3.03 3.63 11.18
CA VAL A 38 1.98 4.63 11.10
C VAL A 38 1.65 5.12 12.51
N PRO A 39 1.68 6.43 12.77
CA PRO A 39 1.23 6.98 14.05
C PRO A 39 -0.18 6.51 14.40
N ALA A 40 -0.40 6.15 15.66
CA ALA A 40 -1.69 5.60 16.12
C ALA A 40 -2.91 6.49 15.81
N HIS A 41 -2.72 7.82 15.69
CA HIS A 41 -3.80 8.76 15.37
C HIS A 41 -4.30 8.69 13.92
N LEU A 42 -3.56 8.05 13.01
CA LEU A 42 -3.99 7.82 11.62
C LEU A 42 -4.87 6.58 11.48
N ASP A 43 -5.06 5.79 12.54
CA ASP A 43 -6.03 4.68 12.62
C ASP A 43 -5.96 3.73 11.42
N MET A 44 -4.83 3.02 11.30
CA MET A 44 -4.65 1.99 10.26
C MET A 44 -5.24 0.66 10.72
N THR A 45 -6.20 0.14 9.97
CA THR A 45 -6.90 -1.12 10.31
C THR A 45 -5.97 -2.34 10.19
N ASP A 46 -6.45 -3.49 10.65
CA ASP A 46 -5.81 -4.77 10.31
C ASP A 46 -5.88 -4.99 8.79
N ALA A 47 -4.96 -5.82 8.27
CA ALA A 47 -4.97 -6.22 6.87
C ALA A 47 -6.14 -7.19 6.59
N ASP A 48 -6.75 -7.03 5.42
CA ASP A 48 -7.79 -7.91 4.89
C ASP A 48 -7.43 -8.31 3.44
N ALA A 49 -8.04 -9.39 2.96
CA ALA A 49 -7.71 -10.02 1.69
C ALA A 49 -8.58 -9.49 0.53
N GLU A 50 -7.97 -9.37 -0.65
CA GLU A 50 -8.63 -9.08 -1.93
C GLU A 50 -8.09 -9.99 -3.04
N ASP A 51 -8.79 -10.03 -4.19
CA ASP A 51 -8.39 -10.84 -5.35
C ASP A 51 -7.08 -10.38 -6.01
N TRP A 52 -6.59 -9.18 -5.70
CA TRP A 52 -5.33 -8.61 -6.19
C TRP A 52 -4.23 -8.53 -5.12
N GLY A 53 -4.46 -9.00 -3.89
CA GLY A 53 -3.49 -8.92 -2.80
C GLY A 53 -4.14 -8.65 -1.46
N TRP A 54 -3.54 -7.79 -0.66
CA TRP A 54 -4.03 -7.43 0.67
C TRP A 54 -4.26 -5.94 0.75
N TYR A 55 -5.10 -5.50 1.68
CA TYR A 55 -5.32 -4.09 1.92
C TYR A 55 -5.59 -3.78 3.38
N ALA A 56 -5.36 -2.53 3.75
CA ALA A 56 -5.82 -1.96 5.01
C ALA A 56 -6.42 -0.56 4.73
N HIS A 57 -7.23 -0.07 5.65
CA HIS A 57 -7.72 1.30 5.60
C HIS A 57 -6.91 2.20 6.53
N VAL A 58 -6.74 3.46 6.16
CA VAL A 58 -6.11 4.49 7.00
C VAL A 58 -6.88 5.81 6.93
N SER A 59 -6.97 6.49 8.07
CA SER A 59 -7.56 7.82 8.19
C SER A 59 -6.49 8.90 8.05
N TRP A 60 -6.67 9.79 7.08
CA TRP A 60 -5.78 10.92 6.82
C TRP A 60 -6.60 12.20 6.63
N GLU A 61 -6.44 13.18 7.54
CA GLU A 61 -7.10 14.48 7.48
C GLU A 61 -8.63 14.40 7.23
N GLY A 62 -9.30 13.48 7.94
CA GLY A 62 -10.74 13.25 7.81
C GLY A 62 -11.17 12.55 6.51
N ARG A 63 -10.24 11.94 5.78
CA ARG A 63 -10.48 11.11 4.61
C ARG A 63 -9.99 9.69 4.86
N THR A 64 -10.69 8.71 4.31
CA THR A 64 -10.28 7.32 4.35
C THR A 64 -9.54 6.97 3.07
N TYR A 65 -8.41 6.29 3.20
CA TYR A 65 -7.64 5.73 2.10
C TYR A 65 -7.59 4.22 2.25
N MET A 66 -7.61 3.51 1.13
CA MET A 66 -7.27 2.11 1.05
C MET A 66 -5.79 2.02 0.67
N VAL A 67 -5.02 1.27 1.45
CA VAL A 67 -3.59 1.00 1.25
C VAL A 67 -3.49 -0.46 0.83
N GLY A 68 -3.22 -0.70 -0.45
CA GLY A 68 -3.09 -2.03 -1.02
C GLY A 68 -1.63 -2.49 -1.07
N ALA A 69 -1.39 -3.77 -0.84
CA ALA A 69 -0.08 -4.40 -0.89
C ALA A 69 -0.15 -5.72 -1.66
N ALA A 70 0.81 -5.92 -2.56
CA ALA A 70 1.03 -7.18 -3.24
C ALA A 70 2.54 -7.45 -3.41
N ALA A 71 2.94 -8.72 -3.37
CA ALA A 71 4.30 -9.13 -3.72
C ALA A 71 4.30 -10.02 -4.97
N ASN A 72 5.21 -9.73 -5.89
CA ASN A 72 5.58 -10.60 -6.99
C ASN A 72 6.79 -11.44 -6.55
N GLU A 73 6.59 -12.74 -6.44
CA GLU A 73 7.59 -13.62 -5.89
C GLU A 73 8.81 -13.81 -6.82
N SER A 74 10.02 -13.83 -6.26
CA SER A 74 11.27 -14.15 -6.95
C SER A 74 11.93 -15.34 -6.26
N GLU A 75 12.56 -16.22 -7.03
CA GLU A 75 13.23 -17.43 -6.51
C GLU A 75 14.40 -17.11 -5.57
N ASP A 76 15.00 -15.92 -5.69
CA ASP A 76 16.15 -15.48 -4.87
C ASP A 76 15.73 -14.81 -3.54
N GLY A 77 14.44 -14.87 -3.20
CA GLY A 77 13.83 -14.27 -2.01
C GLY A 77 13.80 -12.74 -2.02
N LYS A 78 14.30 -12.09 -3.08
CA LYS A 78 14.16 -10.64 -3.28
C LYS A 78 12.90 -10.39 -4.09
N HIS A 79 11.77 -10.42 -3.40
CA HIS A 79 10.47 -10.19 -4.01
C HIS A 79 10.33 -8.72 -4.43
N GLU A 80 9.60 -8.48 -5.51
CA GLU A 80 9.12 -7.15 -5.85
C GLU A 80 7.81 -6.91 -5.11
N TRP A 81 7.67 -5.72 -4.54
CA TRP A 81 6.51 -5.31 -3.79
C TRP A 81 5.87 -4.11 -4.45
N VAL A 82 4.54 -4.08 -4.44
CA VAL A 82 3.72 -2.98 -4.93
C VAL A 82 2.86 -2.48 -3.77
N LEU A 83 3.01 -1.20 -3.41
CA LEU A 83 2.15 -0.51 -2.47
C LEU A 83 1.29 0.52 -3.22
N SER A 84 -0.02 0.31 -3.25
CA SER A 84 -0.98 1.19 -3.91
C SER A 84 -1.79 1.98 -2.88
N LEU A 85 -2.16 3.21 -3.22
CA LEU A 85 -3.03 4.02 -2.38
C LEU A 85 -4.21 4.55 -3.19
N THR A 86 -5.40 4.33 -2.65
CA THR A 86 -6.66 4.75 -3.24
C THR A 86 -7.43 5.62 -2.25
N LYS A 87 -7.72 6.86 -2.63
CA LYS A 87 -8.56 7.75 -1.81
C LYS A 87 -10.03 7.37 -1.96
N HIS A 88 -10.69 7.01 -0.86
CA HIS A 88 -12.13 6.74 -0.88
C HIS A 88 -12.91 8.01 -1.25
N ARG A 89 -13.90 7.84 -2.13
CA ARG A 89 -14.80 8.91 -2.58
C ARG A 89 -16.23 8.45 -2.46
N SER A 90 -17.09 9.31 -1.92
CA SER A 90 -18.53 9.07 -1.93
C SER A 90 -19.06 8.96 -3.36
N LEU A 91 -20.22 8.31 -3.54
CA LEU A 91 -20.88 8.22 -4.84
C LEU A 91 -21.09 9.60 -5.47
N LYS A 92 -21.50 10.59 -4.67
CA LYS A 92 -21.68 11.98 -5.12
C LYS A 92 -20.37 12.61 -5.61
N GLU A 93 -19.27 12.41 -4.89
CA GLU A 93 -17.96 12.92 -5.31
C GLU A 93 -17.46 12.24 -6.60
N ARG A 94 -17.71 10.94 -6.75
CA ARG A 94 -17.38 10.20 -7.98
C ARG A 94 -18.16 10.75 -9.18
N VAL A 95 -19.47 10.92 -9.04
CA VAL A 95 -20.35 11.47 -10.11
C VAL A 95 -19.97 12.90 -10.46
N LEU A 96 -19.63 13.74 -9.48
CA LEU A 96 -19.24 15.14 -9.69
C LEU A 96 -17.75 15.31 -10.02
N GLY A 97 -16.97 14.23 -10.11
CA GLY A 97 -15.53 14.28 -10.38
C GLY A 97 -14.69 14.97 -9.29
N LYS A 98 -15.22 15.10 -8.06
CA LYS A 98 -14.57 15.79 -6.93
C LYS A 98 -13.70 14.85 -6.10
N ALA A 99 -12.86 15.45 -5.25
CA ALA A 99 -12.04 14.77 -4.24
C ALA A 99 -11.17 13.63 -4.80
N LYS A 100 -10.78 13.72 -6.09
CA LYS A 100 -9.78 12.82 -6.68
C LYS A 100 -8.48 12.98 -5.90
N MET A 101 -7.76 11.88 -5.76
CA MET A 101 -6.40 11.88 -5.25
C MET A 101 -5.51 12.73 -6.15
N ALA A 102 -4.57 13.48 -5.56
CA ALA A 102 -3.65 14.35 -6.29
C ALA A 102 -2.45 13.58 -6.89
N GLY A 103 -2.67 12.34 -7.32
CA GLY A 103 -1.61 11.45 -7.79
C GLY A 103 -0.50 11.28 -6.73
N ALA A 104 0.75 11.24 -7.19
CA ALA A 104 1.93 11.13 -6.32
C ALA A 104 2.17 12.36 -5.40
N SER A 105 1.49 13.49 -5.67
CA SER A 105 1.55 14.69 -4.83
C SER A 105 0.52 14.69 -3.69
N ASP A 106 -0.29 13.63 -3.55
CA ASP A 106 -1.22 13.51 -2.43
C ASP A 106 -0.45 13.36 -1.11
N PRO A 107 -0.75 14.15 -0.05
CA PRO A 107 0.02 14.10 1.20
C PRO A 107 0.05 12.72 1.87
N CYS A 108 -1.05 11.97 1.80
CA CYS A 108 -1.10 10.61 2.32
C CYS A 108 -0.13 9.71 1.55
N PHE A 109 -0.12 9.79 0.21
CA PHE A 109 0.85 9.08 -0.63
C PHE A 109 2.29 9.45 -0.30
N GLY A 110 2.57 10.76 -0.18
CA GLY A 110 3.90 11.25 0.17
C GLY A 110 4.40 10.71 1.51
N PHE A 111 3.52 10.55 2.50
CA PHE A 111 3.85 9.94 3.78
C PHE A 111 4.27 8.48 3.64
N PHE A 112 3.46 7.64 3.00
CA PHE A 112 3.78 6.21 2.81
C PHE A 112 5.03 6.04 1.93
N HIS A 113 5.16 6.83 0.87
CA HIS A 113 6.38 6.86 0.07
C HIS A 113 7.61 7.25 0.89
N GLY A 114 7.48 8.21 1.80
CA GLY A 114 8.52 8.57 2.75
C GLY A 114 8.94 7.39 3.62
N LEU A 115 8.00 6.59 4.14
CA LEU A 115 8.31 5.40 4.94
C LEU A 115 9.07 4.34 4.13
N ILE A 116 8.63 4.07 2.90
CA ILE A 116 9.28 3.10 2.02
C ILE A 116 10.68 3.59 1.60
N ALA A 117 10.80 4.85 1.19
CA ALA A 117 12.07 5.40 0.69
C ALA A 117 13.15 5.57 1.78
N GLN A 118 12.75 5.66 3.05
CA GLN A 118 13.68 5.79 4.18
C GLN A 118 14.15 4.45 4.76
N GLU A 119 13.51 3.32 4.40
CA GLU A 119 13.89 2.00 4.91
C GLU A 119 15.11 1.45 4.14
N PRO A 120 16.28 1.29 4.78
CA PRO A 120 17.51 0.88 4.09
C PRO A 120 17.43 -0.53 3.46
N ALA A 121 16.54 -1.39 3.96
CA ALA A 121 16.34 -2.73 3.40
C ALA A 121 15.51 -2.74 2.11
N PHE A 122 14.96 -1.61 1.68
CA PHE A 122 14.15 -1.47 0.47
C PHE A 122 15.00 -0.90 -0.67
N GLU A 123 15.15 -1.67 -1.74
CA GLU A 123 15.97 -1.33 -2.90
C GLU A 123 15.10 -0.94 -4.10
N LYS A 124 15.67 -0.16 -5.03
CA LYS A 124 15.01 0.23 -6.30
C LYS A 124 13.62 0.83 -6.12
N VAL A 125 13.42 1.62 -5.06
CA VAL A 125 12.15 2.32 -4.81
C VAL A 125 11.82 3.23 -6.00
N SER A 126 10.62 3.07 -6.56
CA SER A 126 10.12 3.87 -7.68
C SER A 126 8.61 4.07 -7.58
N VAL A 127 8.09 5.08 -8.29
CA VAL A 127 6.66 5.41 -8.29
C VAL A 127 6.09 5.30 -9.70
N GLU A 128 5.03 4.51 -9.86
CA GLU A 128 4.22 4.43 -11.07
C GLU A 128 2.99 5.37 -10.99
N GLY A 129 2.53 5.88 -12.13
CA GLY A 129 1.29 6.66 -12.21
C GLY A 129 1.39 8.13 -11.78
N ALA A 130 2.61 8.67 -11.64
CA ALA A 130 2.88 10.04 -11.17
C ALA A 130 2.60 11.18 -12.19
N LYS A 131 1.81 10.96 -13.25
CA LYS A 131 1.51 11.98 -14.28
C LYS A 131 0.23 12.76 -14.01
#